data_AF-A0A182HLV2-F1
#
_entry.id   AF-A0A182HLV2-F1
#
_cell.length_a   1.000
_cell.length_b   1.000
_cell.length_c   1.000
_cell.angle_alpha   90.00
_cell.angle_beta   90.00
_cell.angle_gamma   90.00
#
_symmetry.space_group_name_H-M   'P 1'
#
loop_
_entity.id
_entity.type
_entity.pdbx_description
1 polymer ?
#
loop_
_entity_poly.entity_id
_entity_poly.type
_entity_poly.pdbx_seq_one_letter_code
_entity_poly.pdbx_strand_id
1 'polypeptide(L)'
;MEEESMHDRVYEPKAKLSEEENAKRQLAELERLKQEGKAGALDELSEAELDQYSSDQVEDKTFDKFKERISADPEQVLRYERGGKPLWLSPKLPQAIPPCGRCAGRRVFEFQIMPQLLNSLNSEQLDWGTLVCYTCEASCDVQGYAEEYIFRQDVLNVDTAKN
;
A
#
# COMPACT_ATOMS: atom_id res chain seq x y z
N MET A 1 -1.33 12.37 -46.74
CA MET A 1 -1.09 11.30 -45.77
C MET A 1 -0.45 12.01 -44.59
N GLU A 2 -1.31 12.40 -43.66
CA GLU A 2 -1.11 13.49 -42.71
C GLU A 2 -0.14 13.09 -41.60
N GLU A 3 0.75 14.02 -41.29
CA GLU A 3 1.54 14.10 -40.06
C GLU A 3 0.63 14.50 -38.90
N GLU A 4 0.74 13.85 -37.73
CA GLU A 4 0.41 14.49 -36.45
C GLU A 4 1.39 14.06 -35.34
N SER A 5 2.42 14.89 -35.17
CA SER A 5 2.95 15.44 -33.90
C SER A 5 2.55 14.73 -32.58
N MET A 6 3.44 13.88 -32.06
CA MET A 6 3.42 13.44 -30.65
C MET A 6 4.13 14.49 -29.80
N HIS A 7 3.36 15.46 -29.31
CA HIS A 7 3.82 16.55 -28.46
C HIS A 7 4.42 16.01 -27.15
N ASP A 8 5.62 16.50 -26.81
CA ASP A 8 6.26 16.35 -25.50
C ASP A 8 5.26 16.63 -24.36
N ARG A 9 4.86 15.58 -23.63
CA ARG A 9 4.25 15.76 -22.31
C ARG A 9 5.37 15.81 -21.29
N VAL A 10 5.88 17.02 -21.07
CA VAL A 10 6.72 17.34 -19.91
C VAL A 10 5.96 16.91 -18.64
N TYR A 11 6.49 15.88 -17.97
CA TYR A 11 5.99 15.44 -16.69
C TYR A 11 6.41 16.47 -15.62
N GLU A 12 5.46 17.25 -15.14
CA GLU A 12 5.65 18.11 -13.98
C GLU A 12 5.44 17.29 -12.69
N PRO A 13 6.45 17.17 -11.80
CA PRO A 13 6.27 16.45 -10.54
C PRO A 13 5.28 17.23 -9.65
N LYS A 14 4.13 16.63 -9.33
CA LYS A 14 3.23 17.23 -8.33
C LYS A 14 3.84 17.06 -6.94
N ALA A 15 4.03 18.18 -6.26
CA ALA A 15 4.61 18.28 -4.94
C ALA A 15 3.90 17.37 -3.93
N LYS A 16 4.68 16.66 -3.11
CA LYS A 16 4.18 16.03 -1.88
C LYS A 16 3.59 17.14 -1.01
N LEU A 17 2.29 17.04 -0.70
CA LEU A 17 1.65 18.02 0.17
C LEU A 17 2.31 17.97 1.54
N SER A 18 2.70 19.13 2.04
CA SER A 18 3.34 19.27 3.34
C SER A 18 2.37 18.87 4.47
N GLU A 19 2.91 18.49 5.63
CA GLU A 19 2.11 18.20 6.83
C GLU A 19 1.14 19.33 7.18
N GLU A 20 1.53 20.58 6.89
CA GLU A 20 0.73 21.78 7.07
C GLU A 20 -0.50 21.82 6.15
N GLU A 21 -0.36 21.39 4.89
CA GLU A 21 -1.48 21.32 3.94
C GLU A 21 -2.46 20.20 4.30
N ASN A 22 -1.96 19.08 4.82
CA ASN A 22 -2.80 17.99 5.33
C ASN A 22 -3.57 18.43 6.58
N ALA A 23 -2.89 19.08 7.54
CA ALA A 23 -3.54 19.64 8.72
C ALA A 23 -4.61 20.68 8.36
N LYS A 24 -4.34 21.51 7.35
CA LYS A 24 -5.29 22.53 6.86
C LYS A 24 -6.53 21.91 6.22
N ARG A 25 -6.38 20.80 5.48
CA ARG A 25 -7.52 20.05 4.94
C ARG A 25 -8.34 19.40 6.05
N GLN A 26 -7.68 18.79 7.03
CA GLN A 26 -8.36 18.18 8.18
C GLN A 26 -9.14 19.23 8.98
N LEU A 27 -8.56 20.42 9.19
CA LEU A 27 -9.21 21.51 9.91
C LEU A 27 -10.40 22.08 9.13
N ALA A 28 -10.26 22.25 7.80
CA ALA A 28 -11.34 22.72 6.94
C ALA A 28 -12.52 21.74 6.89
N GLU A 29 -12.25 20.43 6.87
CA GLU A 29 -13.30 19.41 6.92
C GLU A 29 -14.00 19.40 8.28
N LEU A 30 -13.24 19.55 9.38
CA LEU A 30 -13.78 19.69 10.74
C LEU A 30 -14.66 20.94 10.89
N GLU A 31 -14.28 22.05 10.25
CA GLU A 31 -15.06 23.29 10.24
C GLU A 31 -16.33 23.17 9.39
N ARG A 32 -16.28 22.50 8.23
CA ARG A 32 -17.46 22.20 7.41
C ARG A 32 -18.49 21.40 8.20
N LEU A 33 -18.04 20.32 8.84
CA LEU A 33 -18.88 19.46 9.66
C LEU A 33 -19.50 20.20 10.87
N LYS A 34 -18.77 21.16 11.45
CA LYS A 34 -19.29 22.05 12.49
C LYS A 34 -20.34 23.03 11.97
N GLN A 35 -20.13 23.62 10.79
CA GLN A 35 -21.08 24.55 10.17
C GLN A 35 -22.38 23.88 9.74
N GLU A 36 -22.32 22.62 9.31
CA GLU A 36 -23.50 21.83 8.96
C GLU A 36 -24.27 21.31 10.19
N GLY A 37 -23.81 21.61 11.42
CA GLY A 37 -24.47 21.18 12.66
C GLY A 37 -24.36 19.67 12.94
N LYS A 38 -23.59 18.93 12.14
CA LYS A 38 -23.41 17.47 12.19
C LYS A 38 -22.28 17.00 13.11
N ALA A 39 -21.87 17.83 14.07
CA ALA A 39 -20.78 17.49 15.01
C ALA A 39 -21.08 16.27 15.92
N GLY A 40 -22.30 15.72 15.88
CA GLY A 40 -22.71 14.51 16.59
C GLY A 40 -23.29 13.38 15.74
N ALA A 41 -23.19 13.43 14.40
CA ALA A 41 -23.91 12.50 13.52
C ALA A 41 -22.98 11.52 12.80
N LEU A 42 -22.48 10.51 13.54
CA LEU A 42 -22.15 9.22 12.89
C LEU A 42 -23.44 8.51 12.41
N ASP A 43 -24.60 8.88 12.98
CA ASP A 43 -25.90 8.22 12.79
C ASP A 43 -26.73 8.75 11.60
N GLU A 44 -26.32 9.88 10.98
CA GLU A 44 -27.01 10.45 9.80
C GLU A 44 -26.20 10.33 8.49
N LEU A 45 -25.04 9.65 8.53
CA LEU A 45 -24.32 9.32 7.31
C LEU A 45 -25.12 8.27 6.54
N SER A 46 -25.21 8.41 5.22
CA SER A 46 -25.69 7.30 4.40
C SER A 46 -24.78 6.09 4.62
N GLU A 47 -25.31 4.87 4.51
CA GLU A 47 -24.51 3.64 4.66
C GLU A 47 -23.24 3.68 3.80
N ALA A 48 -23.32 4.26 2.59
CA ALA A 48 -22.18 4.44 1.71
C ALA A 48 -21.13 5.43 2.26
N GLU A 49 -21.52 6.54 2.86
CA GLU A 49 -20.60 7.50 3.48
C GLU A 49 -19.99 6.96 4.78
N LEU A 50 -20.75 6.17 5.54
CA LEU A 50 -20.28 5.52 6.76
C LEU A 50 -19.28 4.39 6.46
N ASP A 51 -19.55 3.60 5.42
CA ASP A 51 -18.64 2.56 4.92
C ASP A 51 -17.36 3.19 4.36
N GLN A 52 -17.48 4.31 3.64
CA GLN A 52 -16.32 5.04 3.13
C GLN A 52 -15.47 5.60 4.28
N TYR A 53 -16.09 6.30 5.24
CA TYR A 53 -15.37 6.83 6.40
C TYR A 53 -14.71 5.73 7.24
N SER A 54 -15.39 4.60 7.43
CA SER A 54 -14.84 3.45 8.15
C SER A 54 -13.66 2.83 7.41
N SER A 55 -13.74 2.73 6.08
CA SER A 55 -12.66 2.23 5.23
C SER A 55 -11.44 3.15 5.29
N ASP A 56 -11.65 4.47 5.12
CA ASP A 56 -10.59 5.48 5.18
C ASP A 56 -9.88 5.46 6.56
N GLN A 57 -10.63 5.36 7.66
CA GLN A 57 -10.08 5.24 9.00
C GLN A 57 -9.28 3.95 9.24
N VAL A 58 -9.65 2.84 8.60
CA VAL A 58 -8.90 1.57 8.67
C VAL A 58 -7.64 1.64 7.82
N GLU A 59 -7.69 2.30 6.67
CA GLU A 59 -6.53 2.59 5.82
C GLU A 59 -5.50 3.44 6.58
N ASP A 60 -5.93 4.56 7.16
CA ASP A 60 -5.08 5.46 7.95
C ASP A 60 -4.40 4.72 9.11
N LYS A 61 -5.15 3.93 9.89
CA LYS A 61 -4.57 3.15 11.01
C LYS A 61 -3.57 2.10 10.55
N THR A 62 -3.76 1.52 9.38
CA THR A 62 -2.82 0.53 8.83
C THR A 62 -1.54 1.21 8.39
N PHE A 63 -1.67 2.35 7.70
CA PHE A 63 -0.55 3.15 7.27
C PHE A 63 0.23 3.79 8.44
N ASP A 64 -0.45 4.19 9.52
CA ASP A 64 0.19 4.72 10.72
C ASP A 64 1.05 3.67 11.43
N LYS A 65 0.56 2.43 11.56
CA LYS A 65 1.36 1.31 12.09
C LYS A 65 2.58 1.02 11.22
N PHE A 66 2.44 1.14 9.92
CA PHE A 66 3.55 1.02 8.97
C PHE A 66 4.60 2.11 9.21
N LYS A 67 4.18 3.38 9.28
CA LYS A 67 5.06 4.53 9.56
C LYS A 67 5.76 4.40 10.91
N GLU A 68 5.01 4.09 11.97
CA GLU A 68 5.56 3.91 13.31
C GLU A 68 6.66 2.84 13.31
N ARG A 69 6.42 1.70 12.66
CA ARG A 69 7.39 0.60 12.61
C ARG A 69 8.65 0.96 11.83
N ILE A 70 8.51 1.72 10.75
CA ILE A 70 9.62 2.12 9.88
C ILE A 70 10.40 3.31 10.45
N SER A 71 9.79 4.11 11.34
CA SER A 71 10.45 5.27 11.95
C SER A 71 11.78 4.92 12.64
N ALA A 72 11.93 3.68 13.12
CA ALA A 72 13.16 3.19 13.72
C ALA A 72 14.31 3.00 12.71
N ASP A 73 13.99 2.69 11.45
CA ASP A 73 14.95 2.52 10.36
C ASP A 73 14.32 2.90 9.00
N PRO A 74 14.29 4.21 8.66
CA PRO A 74 13.60 4.70 7.46
C PRO A 74 14.23 4.26 6.14
N GLU A 75 15.50 3.87 6.13
CA GLU A 75 16.25 3.44 4.94
C GLU A 75 16.14 1.93 4.69
N GLN A 76 15.43 1.20 5.56
CA GLN A 76 15.23 -0.24 5.42
C GLN A 76 14.57 -0.59 4.08
N VAL A 77 15.27 -1.36 3.25
CA VAL A 77 14.77 -1.88 1.96
C VAL A 77 14.23 -3.30 2.05
N LEU A 78 14.58 -4.05 3.10
CA LEU A 78 14.22 -5.46 3.29
C LEU A 78 13.92 -5.72 4.76
N ARG A 79 12.82 -6.44 5.04
CA ARG A 79 12.50 -6.96 6.37
C ARG A 79 12.33 -8.47 6.32
N TYR A 80 13.22 -9.19 7.01
CA TYR A 80 13.20 -10.64 7.09
C TYR A 80 12.60 -11.11 8.41
N GLU A 81 11.56 -11.95 8.37
CA GLU A 81 10.97 -12.56 9.57
C GLU A 81 10.17 -13.81 9.19
N ARG A 82 10.88 -14.93 8.98
CA ARG A 82 10.27 -16.18 8.56
C ARG A 82 9.23 -16.70 9.56
N GLY A 83 8.04 -17.04 9.06
CA GLY A 83 6.88 -17.45 9.87
C GLY A 83 6.22 -16.30 10.65
N GLY A 84 6.73 -15.07 10.50
CA GLY A 84 6.22 -13.87 11.16
C GLY A 84 5.01 -13.27 10.45
N LYS A 85 4.76 -11.99 10.76
CA LYS A 85 3.67 -11.21 10.16
C LYS A 85 4.23 -10.14 9.22
N PRO A 86 3.72 -10.03 7.98
CA PRO A 86 4.06 -8.93 7.10
C PRO A 86 3.54 -7.59 7.67
N LEU A 87 4.24 -6.51 7.33
CA LEU A 87 3.83 -5.14 7.59
C LEU A 87 3.15 -4.59 6.33
N TRP A 88 1.90 -4.16 6.49
CA TRP A 88 1.03 -3.73 5.39
C TRP A 88 0.88 -2.21 5.36
N LEU A 89 0.77 -1.64 4.17
CA LEU A 89 0.43 -0.23 3.95
C LEU A 89 -1.09 0.00 3.92
N SER A 90 -1.86 -1.00 3.52
CA SER A 90 -3.32 -0.94 3.41
C SER A 90 -3.96 -2.25 3.90
N PRO A 91 -5.28 -2.26 4.19
CA PRO A 91 -6.00 -3.46 4.61
C PRO A 91 -6.22 -4.46 3.47
N LYS A 92 -5.73 -4.17 2.25
CA LYS A 92 -5.80 -5.08 1.09
C LYS A 92 -4.79 -6.22 1.28
N LEU A 93 -5.27 -7.36 1.74
CA LEU A 93 -4.49 -8.57 1.98
C LEU A 93 -4.63 -9.59 0.83
N PRO A 94 -3.67 -10.51 0.64
CA PRO A 94 -3.86 -11.64 -0.27
C PRO A 94 -5.07 -12.48 0.17
N GLN A 95 -5.99 -12.77 -0.76
CA GLN A 95 -7.17 -13.61 -0.46
C GLN A 95 -6.78 -15.04 -0.07
N ALA A 96 -5.77 -15.60 -0.74
CA ALA A 96 -5.23 -16.91 -0.45
C ALA A 96 -3.76 -16.99 -0.85
N ILE A 97 -2.99 -17.75 -0.09
CA ILE A 97 -1.61 -18.10 -0.44
C ILE A 97 -1.62 -19.48 -1.09
N PRO A 98 -1.18 -19.63 -2.35
CA PRO A 98 -1.19 -20.92 -3.03
C PRO A 98 -0.23 -21.91 -2.33
N PRO A 99 -0.57 -23.21 -2.32
CA PRO A 99 0.30 -24.23 -1.75
C PRO A 99 1.60 -24.35 -2.54
N CYS A 100 2.64 -24.88 -1.89
CA CYS A 100 3.94 -25.11 -2.51
C CYS A 100 3.79 -26.00 -3.75
N GLY A 101 4.32 -25.56 -4.90
CA GLY A 101 4.25 -26.32 -6.15
C GLY A 101 5.03 -27.65 -6.14
N ARG A 102 5.81 -27.94 -5.09
CA ARG A 102 6.65 -29.14 -4.99
C ARG A 102 6.07 -30.20 -4.06
N CYS A 103 5.77 -29.83 -2.82
CA CYS A 103 5.25 -30.76 -1.81
C CYS A 103 3.75 -30.61 -1.54
N ALA A 104 3.08 -29.67 -2.22
CA ALA A 104 1.71 -29.25 -1.93
C ALA A 104 1.46 -28.75 -0.48
N GLY A 105 2.53 -28.55 0.29
CA GLY A 105 2.47 -28.04 1.66
C GLY A 105 2.17 -26.54 1.73
N ARG A 106 1.96 -26.03 2.94
CA ARG A 106 1.69 -24.61 3.16
C ARG A 106 2.92 -23.75 2.90
N ARG A 107 2.69 -22.54 2.39
CA ARG A 107 3.70 -21.48 2.37
C ARG A 107 3.54 -20.58 3.59
N VAL A 108 4.66 -20.08 4.10
CA VAL A 108 4.73 -19.12 5.20
C VAL A 108 5.40 -17.85 4.72
N PHE A 109 5.12 -16.74 5.39
CA PHE A 109 5.85 -15.50 5.17
C PHE A 109 7.35 -15.72 5.41
N GLU A 110 8.21 -15.24 4.52
CA GLU A 110 9.67 -15.32 4.66
C GLU A 110 10.26 -13.93 4.90
N PHE A 111 10.01 -13.00 3.97
CA PHE A 111 10.48 -11.63 4.02
C PHE A 111 9.61 -10.70 3.19
N GLN A 112 9.76 -9.40 3.40
CA GLN A 112 9.14 -8.36 2.60
C GLN A 112 10.18 -7.37 2.07
N ILE A 113 9.94 -6.84 0.88
CA ILE A 113 10.70 -5.77 0.25
C ILE A 113 9.92 -4.47 0.42
N MET A 114 10.62 -3.48 0.96
CA MET A 114 10.06 -2.19 1.33
C MET A 114 10.06 -1.22 0.13
N PRO A 115 9.18 -0.21 0.11
CA PRO A 115 9.09 0.76 -0.99
C PRO A 115 10.36 1.61 -1.12
N GLN A 116 11.14 1.75 -0.04
CA GLN A 116 12.42 2.45 0.03
C GLN A 116 13.40 1.99 -1.06
N LEU A 117 13.34 0.72 -1.45
CA LEU A 117 14.22 0.17 -2.49
C LEU A 117 14.05 0.91 -3.82
N LEU A 118 12.85 1.43 -4.11
CA LEU A 118 12.56 2.20 -5.32
C LEU A 118 13.47 3.42 -5.47
N ASN A 119 13.83 4.06 -4.35
CA ASN A 119 14.74 5.22 -4.36
C ASN A 119 16.13 4.87 -4.91
N SER A 120 16.53 3.59 -4.83
CA SER A 120 17.83 3.12 -5.34
C SER A 120 17.75 2.56 -6.77
N LEU A 121 16.55 2.21 -7.24
CA LEU A 121 16.38 1.50 -8.52
C LEU A 121 16.33 2.40 -9.75
N ASN A 122 16.33 3.74 -9.59
CA ASN A 122 16.37 4.73 -10.68
C ASN A 122 15.43 4.40 -11.85
N SER A 123 14.25 3.84 -11.55
CA SER A 123 13.28 3.40 -12.54
C SER A 123 11.93 4.02 -12.22
N GLU A 124 11.44 4.86 -13.12
CA GLU A 124 10.13 5.51 -12.99
C GLU A 124 8.96 4.56 -13.32
N GLN A 125 9.27 3.36 -13.82
CA GLN A 125 8.27 2.35 -14.20
C GLN A 125 7.95 1.40 -13.04
N LEU A 126 8.75 1.41 -11.98
CA LEU A 126 8.59 0.57 -10.82
C LEU A 126 7.92 1.36 -9.71
N ASP A 127 6.73 0.92 -9.31
CA ASP A 127 5.99 1.47 -8.20
C ASP A 127 5.34 0.32 -7.43
N TRP A 128 5.57 0.25 -6.12
CA TRP A 128 4.93 -0.71 -5.20
C TRP A 128 4.93 -0.15 -3.79
N GLY A 129 3.91 -0.51 -3.02
CA GLY A 129 3.84 -0.24 -1.58
C GLY A 129 4.70 -1.21 -0.80
N THR A 130 4.45 -2.51 -0.92
CA THR A 130 5.31 -3.56 -0.32
C THR A 130 5.20 -4.85 -1.14
N LEU A 131 6.30 -5.58 -1.25
CA LEU A 131 6.31 -6.93 -1.84
C LEU A 131 6.51 -7.94 -0.72
N VAL A 132 5.57 -8.87 -0.56
CA VAL A 132 5.60 -9.86 0.50
C VAL A 132 5.84 -11.23 -0.10
N CYS A 133 6.95 -11.85 0.29
CA CYS A 133 7.40 -13.15 -0.24
C CYS A 133 7.00 -14.28 0.70
N TYR A 134 6.40 -15.32 0.13
CA TYR A 134 5.98 -16.53 0.81
C TYR A 134 6.71 -17.73 0.23
N THR A 135 7.31 -18.53 1.13
CA THR A 135 8.13 -19.70 0.78
C THR A 135 7.54 -20.96 1.41
N CYS A 136 7.94 -22.13 0.92
CA CYS A 136 7.52 -23.40 1.52
C CYS A 136 7.95 -23.49 2.99
N GLU A 137 7.00 -23.82 3.88
CA GLU A 137 7.32 -24.02 5.30
C GLU A 137 8.32 -25.16 5.52
N ALA A 138 8.16 -26.25 4.79
CA ALA A 138 9.03 -27.42 4.89
C ALA A 138 10.42 -27.21 4.27
N SER A 139 10.68 -26.02 3.68
CA SER A 139 11.94 -25.71 3.01
C SER A 139 12.38 -26.83 2.07
N CYS A 140 11.48 -27.21 1.14
CA CYS A 140 11.73 -28.29 0.21
C CYS A 140 13.08 -28.12 -0.50
N ASP A 141 13.76 -29.25 -0.73
CA ASP A 141 14.99 -29.24 -1.50
C ASP A 141 14.72 -28.72 -2.93
N VAL A 142 15.58 -27.80 -3.38
CA VAL A 142 15.44 -27.12 -4.66
C VAL A 142 16.65 -27.46 -5.53
N GLN A 143 16.39 -28.19 -6.61
CA GLN A 143 17.35 -28.30 -7.71
C GLN A 143 17.16 -27.11 -8.66
N GLY A 144 18.08 -26.14 -8.62
CA GLY A 144 18.04 -24.95 -9.46
C GLY A 144 17.15 -23.84 -8.90
N TYR A 145 16.21 -23.34 -9.70
CA TYR A 145 15.29 -22.27 -9.31
C TYR A 145 13.92 -22.83 -8.91
N ALA A 146 13.27 -22.17 -7.95
CA ALA A 146 11.91 -22.45 -7.53
C ALA A 146 11.02 -21.22 -7.69
N GLU A 147 9.80 -21.44 -8.17
CA GLU A 147 8.77 -20.42 -8.15
C GLU A 147 8.17 -20.32 -6.74
N GLU A 148 8.34 -19.14 -6.14
CA GLU A 148 7.73 -18.77 -4.87
C GLU A 148 6.61 -17.77 -5.07
N TYR A 149 5.78 -17.60 -4.05
CA TYR A 149 4.63 -16.71 -4.15
C TYR A 149 4.99 -15.32 -3.64
N ILE A 150 4.76 -14.31 -4.47
CA ILE A 150 4.93 -12.91 -4.09
C ILE A 150 3.57 -12.23 -4.17
N PHE A 151 3.16 -11.61 -3.07
CA PHE A 151 2.04 -10.69 -3.05
C PHE A 151 2.55 -9.25 -3.16
N ARG A 152 2.11 -8.54 -4.20
CA ARG A 152 2.38 -7.11 -4.38
C ARG A 152 1.20 -6.31 -3.84
N GLN A 153 1.50 -5.40 -2.92
CA GLN A 153 0.57 -4.37 -2.49
C GLN A 153 1.01 -3.05 -3.12
N ASP A 154 0.12 -2.41 -3.87
CA ASP A 154 0.39 -1.11 -4.50
C ASP A 154 0.32 0.03 -3.50
N VAL A 155 1.02 1.13 -3.82
CA VAL A 155 0.84 2.40 -3.12
C VAL A 155 -0.60 2.84 -3.35
N LEU A 156 -1.24 3.42 -2.33
CA LEU A 156 -2.61 3.92 -2.38
C LEU A 156 -2.72 5.03 -3.45
N ASN A 157 -2.91 4.64 -4.71
CA ASN A 157 -3.36 5.55 -5.75
C ASN A 157 -4.87 5.72 -5.56
N VAL A 158 -5.24 6.88 -5.02
CA VAL A 158 -6.61 7.34 -4.83
C VAL A 158 -7.39 7.48 -6.16
N ASP A 159 -6.75 7.22 -7.30
CA ASP A 159 -7.30 7.51 -8.63
C ASP A 159 -7.88 6.32 -9.40
N THR A 160 -8.04 5.13 -8.79
CA THR A 160 -8.73 4.01 -9.48
C THR A 160 -10.22 3.89 -9.18
N ALA A 161 -10.80 4.79 -8.39
CA ALA A 161 -12.24 4.89 -8.20
C ALA A 161 -12.87 5.91 -9.18
N LYS A 162 -12.71 5.69 -10.49
CA LYS A 162 -13.53 6.30 -11.55
C LYS A 162 -13.20 5.63 -12.89
N ASN A 163 -13.94 4.57 -13.20
CA ASN A 163 -14.36 4.21 -14.55
C ASN A 163 -15.69 3.47 -14.46
#